data_AF-A0A950A4N6-F1
#
_entry.id   AF-A0A950A4N6-F1
#
_cell.length_a   1.000
_cell.length_b   1.000
_cell.length_c   1.000
_cell.angle_alpha   90.00
_cell.angle_beta   90.00
_cell.angle_gamma   90.00
#
_symmetry.space_group_name_H-M   'P 1'
#
loop_
_entity.id
_entity.type
_entity.pdbx_description
1 polymer ?
#
loop_
_entity_poly.entity_id
_entity_poly.type
_entity_poly.pdbx_seq_one_letter_code
_entity_poly.pdbx_strand_id
1 'polypeptide(L)'
;VIGSLRDGGFSIELAAHAYSALDSYIYGFALQEANLPFDTGAQTADVAQAIMAQYSPGDYPHLTELAVEHVLQPGYDYGNEFVYGLDLILDGLERAAEKNRPRHRC
;
A
#
# COMPACT_ATOMS: atom_id res chain seq x y z
N VAL A 1 -12.53 3.04 14.81
CA VAL A 1 -11.60 1.96 14.40
C VAL A 1 -11.47 0.87 15.46
N ILE A 2 -10.93 1.14 16.65
CA ILE A 2 -10.70 0.09 17.68
C ILE A 2 -11.99 -0.66 18.05
N GLY A 3 -13.11 0.03 18.26
CA GLY A 3 -14.41 -0.62 18.53
C GLY A 3 -14.80 -1.61 17.43
N SER A 4 -14.72 -1.20 16.16
CA SER A 4 -14.98 -2.05 15.00
C SER A 4 -14.08 -3.29 14.95
N LEU A 5 -12.80 -3.16 15.30
CA LEU A 5 -11.86 -4.29 15.36
C LEU A 5 -12.27 -5.28 16.47
N ARG A 6 -12.67 -4.77 17.64
CA ARG A 6 -13.12 -5.58 18.78
C ARG A 6 -14.43 -6.30 18.48
N ASP A 7 -15.39 -5.61 17.87
CA ASP A 7 -16.67 -6.18 17.44
C ASP A 7 -16.47 -7.21 16.31
N GLY A 8 -15.43 -7.05 15.50
CA GLY A 8 -14.96 -8.02 14.50
C GLY A 8 -14.25 -9.25 15.08
N GLY A 9 -14.15 -9.37 16.40
CA GLY A 9 -13.58 -10.55 17.07
C GLY A 9 -12.06 -10.52 17.28
N PHE A 10 -11.40 -9.40 17.02
CA PHE A 10 -9.96 -9.26 17.28
C PHE A 10 -9.70 -9.25 18.78
N SER A 11 -8.61 -9.88 19.25
CA SER A 11 -8.11 -9.69 20.62
C SER A 11 -7.66 -8.23 20.84
N ILE A 12 -7.49 -7.79 22.08
CA ILE A 12 -7.12 -6.38 22.34
C ILE A 12 -5.70 -6.10 21.84
N GLU A 13 -4.83 -7.09 21.95
CA GLU A 13 -3.47 -7.08 21.39
C GLU A 13 -3.50 -7.00 19.86
N LEU A 14 -4.28 -7.87 19.20
CA LEU A 14 -4.40 -7.83 17.74
C LEU A 14 -5.05 -6.53 17.26
N ALA A 15 -6.03 -5.98 18.00
CA ALA A 15 -6.63 -4.70 17.67
C ALA A 15 -5.62 -3.54 17.77
N ALA A 16 -4.68 -3.58 18.72
CA ALA A 16 -3.61 -2.59 18.82
C ALA A 16 -2.63 -2.68 17.64
N HIS A 17 -2.23 -3.89 17.26
CA HIS A 17 -1.39 -4.11 16.06
C HIS A 17 -2.09 -3.67 14.78
N ALA A 18 -3.36 -4.04 14.61
CA ALA A 18 -4.17 -3.66 13.46
C ALA A 18 -4.30 -2.13 13.34
N TYR A 19 -4.63 -1.46 14.46
CA TYR A 19 -4.73 0.00 14.48
C TYR A 19 -3.42 0.67 14.08
N SER A 20 -2.30 0.26 14.67
CA SER A 20 -0.99 0.84 14.37
C SER A 20 -0.58 0.65 12.90
N ALA A 21 -0.83 -0.54 12.35
CA ALA A 21 -0.51 -0.85 10.95
C ALA A 21 -1.36 -0.04 9.97
N LEU A 22 -2.67 0.05 10.20
CA LEU A 22 -3.60 0.82 9.37
C LEU A 22 -3.26 2.31 9.41
N ASP A 23 -3.06 2.86 10.62
CA ASP A 23 -2.73 4.28 10.79
C ASP A 23 -1.42 4.65 10.09
N SER A 24 -0.37 3.84 10.27
CA SER A 24 0.92 4.05 9.63
C SER A 24 0.84 3.99 8.10
N TYR A 25 0.08 3.02 7.55
CA TYR A 25 -0.09 2.89 6.11
C TYR A 25 -0.89 4.05 5.52
N ILE A 26 -2.05 4.36 6.10
CA ILE A 26 -2.94 5.42 5.61
C ILE A 26 -2.23 6.77 5.67
N TYR A 27 -1.61 7.10 6.80
CA TYR A 27 -0.91 8.37 6.96
C TYR A 27 0.31 8.45 6.04
N GLY A 28 1.11 7.38 5.97
CA GLY A 28 2.28 7.33 5.09
C GLY A 28 1.93 7.51 3.62
N PHE A 29 0.88 6.82 3.16
CA PHE A 29 0.39 6.95 1.79
C PHE A 29 -0.12 8.36 1.51
N ALA A 30 -1.00 8.90 2.36
CA ALA A 30 -1.56 10.23 2.17
C ALA A 30 -0.47 11.32 2.18
N LEU A 31 0.56 11.18 3.03
CA LEU A 31 1.69 12.08 3.03
C LEU A 31 2.50 11.97 1.73
N GLN A 32 2.73 10.76 1.23
CA GLN A 32 3.45 10.57 -0.02
C GLN A 32 2.69 11.15 -1.21
N GLU A 33 1.40 10.81 -1.34
CA GLU A 33 0.48 11.29 -2.37
C GLU A 33 0.42 12.83 -2.39
N ALA A 34 0.24 13.47 -1.23
CA ALA A 34 0.18 14.93 -1.12
C ALA A 34 1.50 15.65 -1.49
N ASN A 35 2.63 14.93 -1.52
CA ASN A 35 3.94 15.46 -1.90
C ASN A 35 4.37 15.05 -3.31
N LEU A 36 3.54 14.29 -4.05
CA LEU A 36 3.85 13.98 -5.44
C LEU A 36 3.80 15.27 -6.28
N PRO A 37 4.76 15.46 -7.21
CA PRO A 37 4.77 16.64 -8.07
C PRO A 37 3.74 16.54 -9.22
N PHE A 38 2.70 15.71 -9.08
CA PHE A 38 1.72 15.40 -10.11
C PHE A 38 0.39 14.94 -9.52
N ASP A 39 -0.71 15.25 -10.22
CA ASP A 39 -2.09 14.92 -9.84
C ASP A 39 -2.75 13.91 -10.80
N THR A 40 -2.07 13.54 -11.90
CA THR A 40 -2.63 12.69 -12.96
C THR A 40 -1.59 11.69 -13.48
N GLY A 41 -2.05 10.54 -13.98
CA GLY A 41 -1.19 9.52 -14.58
C GLY A 41 -0.27 10.02 -15.71
N ALA A 42 -0.75 11.00 -16.50
CA ALA A 42 0.07 11.62 -17.55
C ALA A 42 1.27 12.39 -16.97
N GLN A 43 1.05 13.16 -15.91
CA GLN A 43 2.11 13.91 -15.23
C GLN A 43 3.07 12.96 -14.47
N THR A 44 2.56 11.84 -13.96
CA THR A 44 3.39 10.77 -13.37
C THR A 44 4.40 10.23 -14.38
N ALA A 45 3.97 10.01 -15.62
CA ALA A 45 4.82 9.47 -16.68
C ALA A 45 5.97 10.43 -17.03
N ASP A 46 5.69 11.73 -17.10
CA ASP A 46 6.70 12.76 -17.38
C ASP A 46 7.76 12.83 -16.26
N VAL A 47 7.34 12.77 -14.99
CA VAL A 47 8.25 12.77 -13.85
C VAL A 47 9.09 11.50 -13.79
N ALA A 48 8.47 10.33 -14.01
CA ALA A 48 9.18 9.06 -14.07
C ALA A 48 10.24 9.05 -15.18
N GLN A 49 9.92 9.56 -16.37
CA GLN A 49 10.88 9.71 -17.47
C GLN A 49 12.02 10.67 -17.09
N ALA A 50 11.72 11.80 -16.45
CA ALA A 50 12.73 12.76 -16.01
C ALA A 50 13.69 12.19 -14.95
N ILE A 51 13.20 11.33 -14.06
CA ILE A 51 14.03 10.61 -13.09
C ILE A 51 14.89 9.57 -13.80
N MET A 52 14.32 8.76 -14.69
CA MET A 52 15.06 7.74 -15.43
C MET A 52 16.16 8.32 -16.31
N ALA A 53 15.95 9.51 -16.88
CA ALA A 53 16.95 10.20 -17.69
C ALA A 53 18.23 10.60 -16.93
N GLN A 54 18.21 10.57 -15.59
CA GLN A 54 19.37 10.89 -14.75
C GLN A 54 20.36 9.72 -14.61
N TYR A 55 19.95 8.51 -15.02
CA TYR A 55 20.73 7.29 -14.83
C TYR A 55 20.91 6.55 -16.14
N SER A 56 21.97 5.74 -16.26
CA SER A 56 22.07 4.82 -17.39
C SER A 56 21.10 3.65 -17.17
N PRO A 57 20.40 3.14 -18.20
CA PRO A 57 19.41 2.07 -18.03
C PRO A 57 19.95 0.80 -17.34
N GLY A 58 21.27 0.56 -17.40
CA GLY A 58 21.94 -0.56 -16.76
C GLY A 58 22.27 -0.36 -15.27
N ASP A 59 22.16 0.85 -14.73
CA ASP A 59 22.54 1.15 -13.34
C ASP A 59 21.48 0.63 -12.35
N TYR A 60 20.20 0.66 -12.75
CA TYR A 60 19.06 0.27 -11.92
C TYR A 60 18.06 -0.58 -12.73
N PRO A 61 18.42 -1.82 -13.10
CA PRO A 61 17.62 -2.64 -14.01
C PRO A 61 16.18 -2.88 -13.52
N HIS A 62 15.97 -3.14 -12.22
CA HIS A 62 14.63 -3.37 -11.67
C HIS A 62 13.80 -2.09 -11.50
N LEU A 63 14.46 -0.94 -11.34
CA LEU A 63 13.75 0.34 -11.34
C LEU A 63 13.28 0.68 -12.75
N THR A 64 14.15 0.46 -13.74
CA THR A 64 13.82 0.59 -15.15
C THR A 64 12.68 -0.35 -15.55
N GLU A 65 12.73 -1.60 -15.12
CA GLU A 65 11.66 -2.59 -15.34
C GLU A 65 10.33 -2.12 -14.76
N LEU A 66 10.29 -1.73 -13.47
CA LEU A 66 9.07 -1.23 -12.84
C LEU A 66 8.52 0.02 -13.55
N ALA A 67 9.41 0.95 -13.93
CA ALA A 67 8.98 2.17 -14.59
C ALA A 67 8.37 1.87 -15.97
N VAL A 68 9.05 1.05 -16.77
CA VAL A 68 8.61 0.73 -18.14
C VAL A 68 7.37 -0.15 -18.14
N GLU A 69 7.35 -1.22 -17.36
CA GLU A 69 6.29 -2.23 -17.41
C GLU A 69 5.05 -1.85 -16.60
N HIS A 70 5.13 -0.87 -15.68
CA HIS A 70 4.02 -0.49 -14.80
C HIS A 70 3.73 1.00 -14.77
N VAL A 71 4.68 1.83 -14.30
CA VAL A 71 4.43 3.26 -14.02
C VAL A 71 4.15 4.08 -15.28
N LEU A 72 4.86 3.79 -16.38
CA LEU A 72 4.72 4.49 -17.67
C LEU A 72 3.58 3.93 -18.53
N GLN A 73 2.88 2.89 -18.08
CA GLN A 73 1.80 2.29 -18.86
C GLN A 73 0.56 3.21 -18.91
N PRO A 74 -0.18 3.22 -20.03
CA PRO A 74 -1.41 4.00 -20.13
C PRO A 74 -2.42 3.63 -19.04
N GLY A 75 -2.95 4.64 -18.35
CA GLY A 75 -3.95 4.43 -17.30
C GLY A 75 -3.36 4.14 -15.92
N TYR A 76 -2.04 4.17 -15.75
CA TYR A 76 -1.43 4.18 -14.43
C TYR A 76 -1.91 5.39 -13.61
N ASP A 77 -2.31 5.14 -12.38
CA ASP A 77 -2.66 6.15 -11.38
C ASP A 77 -2.09 5.68 -10.05
N TYR A 78 -1.25 6.51 -9.44
CA TYR A 78 -0.61 6.19 -8.17
C TYR A 78 -1.65 5.96 -7.07
N GLY A 79 -2.79 6.63 -7.11
CA GLY A 79 -3.88 6.45 -6.14
C GLY A 79 -4.42 5.01 -6.09
N ASN A 80 -4.28 4.24 -7.18
CA ASN A 80 -4.69 2.84 -7.19
C ASN A 80 -3.86 1.96 -6.24
N GLU A 81 -2.60 2.36 -5.96
CA GLU A 81 -1.71 1.63 -5.05
C GLU A 81 -2.21 1.69 -3.59
N PHE A 82 -3.05 2.69 -3.25
CA PHE A 82 -3.67 2.81 -1.93
C PHE A 82 -4.62 1.65 -1.64
N VAL A 83 -5.53 1.38 -2.58
CA VAL A 83 -6.57 0.36 -2.39
C VAL A 83 -5.92 -1.02 -2.33
N TYR A 84 -4.98 -1.28 -3.24
CA TYR A 84 -4.27 -2.57 -3.28
C TYR A 84 -3.48 -2.84 -1.98
N GLY A 85 -2.74 -1.86 -1.47
CA GLY A 85 -1.99 -2.04 -0.23
C GLY A 85 -2.89 -2.11 1.01
N LEU A 86 -4.01 -1.38 1.03
CA LEU A 86 -5.01 -1.49 2.10
C LEU A 86 -5.63 -2.90 2.14
N ASP A 87 -6.04 -3.43 0.99
CA ASP A 87 -6.60 -4.78 0.89
C ASP A 87 -5.59 -5.83 1.37
N LEU A 88 -4.31 -5.71 0.97
CA LEU A 88 -3.24 -6.60 1.44
C LEU A 88 -3.10 -6.60 2.97
N ILE A 89 -3.21 -5.43 3.61
CA ILE A 89 -3.16 -5.29 5.06
C ILE A 89 -4.40 -5.92 5.70
N LEU A 90 -5.58 -5.60 5.20
CA LEU A 90 -6.85 -6.11 5.72
C LEU A 90 -6.93 -7.64 5.63
N ASP A 91 -6.55 -8.22 4.50
CA ASP A 91 -6.45 -9.67 4.30
C ASP A 91 -5.45 -10.31 5.29
N GLY A 92 -4.32 -9.64 5.54
CA GLY A 92 -3.34 -10.07 6.53
C GLY A 92 -3.91 -10.10 7.95
N LEU A 93 -4.67 -9.07 8.29
CA LEU A 93 -5.32 -8.92 9.59
C LEU A 93 -6.46 -9.93 9.79
N GLU A 94 -7.25 -10.20 8.76
CA GLU A 94 -8.29 -11.23 8.79
C GLU A 94 -7.68 -12.62 9.07
N ARG A 95 -6.66 -13.01 8.32
CA ARG A 95 -5.93 -14.28 8.56
C ARG A 95 -5.32 -14.34 9.97
N ALA A 96 -4.85 -13.22 10.51
CA ALA A 96 -4.32 -13.16 11.87
C ALA A 96 -5.43 -13.33 12.92
N ALA A 97 -6.63 -12.78 12.68
CA ALA A 97 -7.79 -12.93 13.55
C ALA A 97 -8.30 -14.38 13.56
N GLU A 98 -8.35 -15.04 12.40
CA GLU A 98 -8.73 -16.45 12.29
C GLU A 98 -7.81 -17.39 13.07
N LYS A 99 -6.49 -17.17 12.98
CA LYS A 99 -5.50 -17.96 13.73
C LYS A 99 -5.65 -17.81 15.25
N ASN A 100 -6.11 -16.65 15.70
CA ASN A 100 -6.30 -16.33 17.12
C ASN A 100 -7.70 -16.67 17.64
N ARG A 101 -8.61 -17.18 16.80
CA ARG A 101 -9.91 -17.66 17.29
C ARG A 101 -9.71 -18.91 18.15
N PRO A 102 -10.24 -18.95 19.38
CA PRO A 102 -10.19 -20.16 20.20
C PRO A 102 -10.90 -21.30 19.45
N ARG A 103 -10.16 -22.38 19.16
CA ARG A 103 -10.76 -23.59 18.58
C ARG A 103 -11.68 -24.18 19.65
N HIS A 104 -12.99 -24.07 19.48
CA HIS A 104 -13.93 -24.81 20.29
C HIS A 104 -13.62 -26.32 20.10
N ARG A 105 -13.04 -26.94 21.13
CA ARG A 105 -13.00 -28.40 21.24
C ARG A 105 -14.41 -28.83 21.61
N CYS A 106 -15.05 -29.59 20.73
CA CYS A 106 -16.20 -30.42 21.08
C CYS A 106 -15.81 -31.47 22.12
#